data_AF-A0A973LML9-F1
#
_entry.id   AF-A0A973LML9-F1
#
_cell.length_a   1.000
_cell.length_b   1.000
_cell.length_c   1.000
_cell.angle_alpha   90.00
_cell.angle_beta   90.00
_cell.angle_gamma   90.00
#
_symmetry.space_group_name_H-M   'P 1'
#
loop_
_entity.id
_entity.type
_entity.pdbx_description
1 polymer ?
#
loop_
_entity_poly.entity_id
_entity_poly.type
_entity_poly.pdbx_seq_one_letter_code
_entity_poly.pdbx_strand_id
1 'polypeptide(L)'
;RRWRVGHHVFFVLTQSVVVALQSFQSALEEADIAGARRNLRLAARLLRASAAAFVFTAEFSANQYHGGVRQTMEAPFVGDGFSGLLSPDHQYLVRLFARLRPALRNLPEELVPDHRAFTRALGAVYDSHKYVCARFGGDTGTSLRTSDASGLPAVSVLHALKLARTKIVGRT
;
A
#
# COMPACT_ATOMS: atom_id res chain seq x y z
N ARG A 1 -16.39 6.25 12.73
CA ARG A 1 -15.32 7.27 12.95
C ARG A 1 -13.93 6.74 12.59
N ARG A 2 -13.48 5.59 13.13
CA ARG A 2 -12.16 4.98 12.86
C ARG A 2 -11.86 4.78 11.37
N TRP A 3 -12.82 4.28 10.58
CA TRP A 3 -12.71 4.19 9.12
C TRP A 3 -12.25 5.50 8.46
N ARG A 4 -12.95 6.61 8.72
CA ARG A 4 -12.65 7.92 8.10
C ARG A 4 -11.29 8.47 8.55
N VAL A 5 -11.02 8.43 9.85
CA VAL A 5 -9.74 8.90 10.42
C VAL A 5 -8.57 8.07 9.88
N GLY A 6 -8.74 6.75 9.82
CA GLY A 6 -7.75 5.84 9.26
C GLY A 6 -7.43 6.12 7.80
N HIS A 7 -8.44 6.46 6.98
CA HIS A 7 -8.22 6.89 5.59
C HIS A 7 -7.43 8.20 5.51
N HIS A 8 -7.74 9.19 6.34
CA HIS A 8 -6.97 10.44 6.36
C HIS A 8 -5.49 10.19 6.74
N VAL A 9 -5.24 9.33 7.73
CA VAL A 9 -3.88 8.91 8.09
C VAL A 9 -3.19 8.22 6.91
N PHE A 10 -3.91 7.33 6.20
CA PHE A 10 -3.38 6.65 5.02
C PHE A 10 -2.99 7.62 3.89
N PHE A 11 -3.75 8.70 3.67
CA PHE A 11 -3.42 9.70 2.66
C PHE A 11 -2.13 10.44 2.99
N VAL A 12 -1.99 10.92 4.22
CA VAL A 12 -0.77 11.62 4.68
C VAL A 12 0.46 10.71 4.61
N LEU A 13 0.30 9.45 5.05
CA LEU A 13 1.38 8.47 4.97
C LEU A 13 1.77 8.14 3.53
N THR A 14 0.79 8.03 2.62
CA THR A 14 1.04 7.79 1.19
C THR A 14 1.89 8.91 0.59
N GLN A 15 1.50 10.17 0.83
CA GLN A 15 2.26 11.34 0.38
C GLN A 15 3.67 11.36 0.98
N SER A 16 3.80 11.04 2.27
CA SER A 16 5.09 10.98 2.94
C SER A 16 6.01 9.89 2.35
N VAL A 17 5.45 8.72 1.99
CA VAL A 17 6.20 7.65 1.32
C VAL A 17 6.67 8.12 -0.06
N VAL A 18 5.80 8.80 -0.82
CA VAL A 18 6.15 9.37 -2.12
C VAL A 18 7.33 10.31 -2.00
N VAL A 19 7.27 11.28 -1.09
CA VAL A 19 8.36 12.25 -0.86
C VAL A 19 9.65 11.53 -0.46
N ALA A 20 9.59 10.61 0.51
CA ALA A 20 10.77 9.85 0.94
C ALA A 20 11.40 9.05 -0.21
N LEU A 21 10.60 8.46 -1.10
CA LEU A 21 11.10 7.71 -2.25
C LEU A 21 11.67 8.60 -3.36
N GLN A 22 11.12 9.78 -3.57
CA GLN A 22 11.70 10.77 -4.48
C GLN A 22 13.03 11.30 -3.93
N SER A 23 13.10 11.64 -2.64
CA SER A 23 14.36 12.06 -2.01
C SER A 23 15.42 10.95 -1.98
N PHE A 24 14.99 9.68 -1.85
CA PHE A 24 15.88 8.53 -2.05
C PHE A 24 16.45 8.48 -3.47
N GLN A 25 15.60 8.71 -4.48
CA GLN A 25 16.02 8.74 -5.88
C GLN A 25 17.04 9.85 -6.15
N SER A 26 16.75 11.09 -5.73
CA SER A 26 17.67 12.22 -5.91
C SER A 26 19.01 11.99 -5.20
N ALA A 27 18.99 11.45 -3.97
CA ALA A 27 20.23 11.13 -3.26
C ALA A 27 21.06 10.05 -3.97
N LEU A 28 20.43 9.08 -4.66
CA LEU A 28 21.16 8.12 -5.49
C LEU A 28 21.78 8.79 -6.73
N GLU A 29 21.05 9.70 -7.38
CA GLU A 29 21.52 10.46 -8.55
C GLU A 29 22.71 11.37 -8.21
N GLU A 30 22.76 11.89 -6.98
CA GLU A 30 23.85 12.71 -6.43
C GLU A 30 24.98 11.89 -5.78
N ALA A 31 24.89 10.56 -5.80
CA ALA A 31 25.80 9.65 -5.08
C ALA A 31 25.90 9.89 -3.55
N ASP A 32 24.91 10.55 -2.93
CA ASP A 32 24.77 10.67 -1.47
C ASP A 32 24.20 9.37 -0.87
N ILE A 33 25.09 8.41 -0.61
CA ILE A 33 24.74 7.13 0.02
C ILE A 33 24.09 7.32 1.39
N ALA A 34 24.52 8.33 2.16
CA ALA A 34 23.96 8.58 3.48
C ALA A 34 22.52 9.10 3.37
N GLY A 35 22.24 10.01 2.43
CA GLY A 35 20.90 10.49 2.10
C GLY A 35 19.99 9.40 1.57
N ALA A 36 20.48 8.57 0.65
CA ALA A 36 19.73 7.44 0.13
C ALA A 36 19.34 6.48 1.28
N ARG A 37 20.28 6.16 2.18
CA ARG A 37 19.99 5.33 3.37
C ARG A 37 18.92 5.96 4.26
N ARG A 38 19.06 7.25 4.60
CA ARG A 38 18.11 7.96 5.48
C ARG A 38 16.69 7.90 4.91
N ASN A 39 16.55 8.20 3.62
CA ASN A 39 15.27 8.27 2.94
C ASN A 39 14.63 6.88 2.73
N LEU A 40 15.42 5.86 2.40
CA LEU A 40 14.91 4.48 2.29
C LEU A 40 14.43 3.94 3.65
N ARG A 41 15.14 4.25 4.74
CA ARG A 41 14.70 3.94 6.12
C ARG A 41 13.44 4.69 6.51
N LEU A 42 13.31 5.95 6.11
CA LEU A 42 12.09 6.73 6.31
C LEU A 42 10.91 6.09 5.58
N ALA A 43 11.06 5.77 4.30
CA ALA A 43 10.03 5.07 3.53
C ALA A 43 9.61 3.74 4.19
N ALA A 44 10.57 2.95 4.67
CA ALA A 44 10.27 1.70 5.39
C ALA A 44 9.49 1.92 6.70
N ARG A 45 9.81 2.97 7.47
CA ARG A 45 9.06 3.32 8.70
C ARG A 45 7.64 3.79 8.37
N LEU A 46 7.48 4.61 7.34
CA LEU A 46 6.18 5.10 6.88
C LEU A 46 5.29 3.96 6.39
N LEU A 47 5.84 2.98 5.66
CA LEU A 47 5.10 1.78 5.27
C LEU A 47 4.65 0.95 6.49
N ARG A 48 5.49 0.81 7.53
CA ARG A 48 5.05 0.16 8.79
C ARG A 48 3.93 0.94 9.48
N ALA A 49 4.01 2.27 9.48
CA ALA A 49 2.92 3.10 9.97
C ALA A 49 1.64 2.93 9.13
N SER A 50 1.74 2.78 7.81
CA SER A 50 0.59 2.47 6.95
C SER A 50 -0.03 1.11 7.27
N ALA A 51 0.79 0.10 7.55
CA ALA A 51 0.32 -1.21 8.00
C ALA A 51 -0.47 -1.10 9.32
N ALA A 52 0.04 -0.38 10.31
CA ALA A 52 -0.66 -0.12 11.56
C ALA A 52 -1.95 0.70 11.34
N ALA A 53 -1.93 1.69 10.44
CA ALA A 53 -3.09 2.49 10.08
C ALA A 53 -4.20 1.63 9.45
N PHE A 54 -3.86 0.63 8.63
CA PHE A 54 -4.85 -0.34 8.13
C PHE A 54 -5.57 -1.05 9.27
N VAL A 55 -4.83 -1.60 10.23
CA VAL A 55 -5.41 -2.29 11.39
C VAL A 55 -6.31 -1.34 12.18
N PHE A 56 -5.80 -0.16 12.54
CA PHE A 56 -6.58 0.87 13.25
C PHE A 56 -7.87 1.26 12.49
N THR A 57 -7.78 1.39 11.16
CA THR A 57 -8.94 1.72 10.31
C THR A 57 -10.05 0.71 10.52
N ALA A 58 -9.72 -0.58 10.65
CA ALA A 58 -10.64 -1.71 10.74
C ALA A 58 -11.06 -2.12 12.17
N GLU A 59 -10.61 -1.39 13.20
CA GLU A 59 -10.96 -1.64 14.60
C GLU A 59 -12.42 -1.24 14.89
N PHE A 60 -13.37 -1.95 14.30
CA PHE A 60 -14.81 -1.84 14.54
C PHE A 60 -15.49 -3.17 14.15
N SER A 61 -16.78 -3.35 14.44
CA SER A 61 -17.47 -4.62 14.20
C SER A 61 -17.86 -4.82 12.74
N ALA A 62 -17.99 -6.08 12.30
CA ALA A 62 -18.49 -6.40 10.96
C ALA A 62 -19.92 -5.86 10.74
N ASN A 63 -20.77 -5.87 11.78
CA ASN A 63 -22.10 -5.27 11.69
C ASN A 63 -22.04 -3.76 11.40
N GLN A 64 -21.13 -3.03 12.05
CA GLN A 64 -20.90 -1.60 11.75
C GLN A 64 -20.34 -1.37 10.34
N TYR A 65 -19.60 -2.34 9.79
CA TYR A 65 -19.15 -2.30 8.40
C TYR A 65 -20.32 -2.45 7.44
N HIS A 66 -21.07 -3.55 7.52
CA HIS A 66 -22.16 -3.84 6.59
C HIS A 66 -23.33 -2.84 6.72
N GLY A 67 -23.70 -2.47 7.94
CA GLY A 67 -24.81 -1.56 8.20
C GLY A 67 -24.49 -0.07 8.07
N GLY A 68 -23.29 0.32 7.62
CA GLY A 68 -22.97 1.75 7.50
C GLY A 68 -21.77 2.10 6.63
N VAL A 69 -20.66 1.39 6.71
CA VAL A 69 -19.47 1.71 5.86
C VAL A 69 -19.68 1.18 4.45
N ARG A 70 -20.02 -0.10 4.31
CA ARG A 70 -20.11 -0.80 3.02
C ARG A 70 -21.12 -0.17 2.07
N GLN A 71 -22.28 0.22 2.58
CA GLN A 71 -23.33 0.88 1.80
C GLN A 71 -22.86 2.19 1.14
N THR A 72 -21.91 2.89 1.76
CA THR A 72 -21.31 4.12 1.18
C THR A 72 -20.27 3.83 0.09
N MET A 73 -19.92 2.56 -0.12
CA MET A 73 -18.95 2.07 -1.11
C MET A 73 -19.63 1.24 -2.22
N GLU A 74 -20.94 1.37 -2.36
CA GLU A 74 -21.75 0.73 -3.41
C GLU A 74 -22.57 1.78 -4.17
N ALA A 75 -23.17 1.39 -5.29
CA ALA A 75 -24.05 2.25 -6.05
C ALA A 75 -25.26 2.70 -5.19
N PRO A 76 -25.75 3.95 -5.33
CA PRO A 76 -25.34 4.98 -6.31
C PRO A 76 -24.19 5.89 -5.83
N PHE A 77 -23.63 5.65 -4.64
CA PHE A 77 -22.64 6.56 -4.03
C PHE A 77 -21.27 6.49 -4.69
N VAL A 78 -20.92 5.35 -5.28
CA VAL A 78 -19.69 5.14 -6.03
C VAL A 78 -19.98 4.36 -7.32
N GLY A 79 -19.16 4.58 -8.35
CA GLY A 79 -19.23 3.82 -9.60
C GLY A 79 -18.41 2.53 -9.56
N ASP A 80 -18.51 1.75 -10.63
CA ASP A 80 -17.76 0.51 -10.82
C ASP A 80 -16.24 0.72 -10.72
N GLY A 81 -15.55 -0.29 -10.19
CA GLY A 81 -14.10 -0.24 -10.01
C GLY A 81 -13.64 0.60 -8.81
N PHE A 82 -14.57 0.97 -7.90
CA PHE A 82 -14.25 1.66 -6.65
C PHE A 82 -13.13 0.95 -5.91
N SER A 83 -12.02 1.66 -5.73
CA SER A 83 -10.84 1.13 -5.07
C SER A 83 -9.92 2.25 -4.62
N GLY A 84 -8.98 1.93 -3.74
CA GLY A 84 -7.93 2.87 -3.34
C GLY A 84 -7.06 3.39 -4.49
N LEU A 85 -7.12 2.80 -5.70
CA LEU A 85 -6.41 3.33 -6.88
C LEU A 85 -7.07 4.58 -7.48
N LEU A 86 -8.29 4.91 -7.07
CA LEU A 86 -8.92 6.17 -7.44
C LEU A 86 -8.29 7.38 -6.72
N SER A 87 -7.48 7.14 -5.68
CA SER A 87 -6.67 8.20 -5.06
C SER A 87 -5.47 8.54 -5.96
N PRO A 88 -5.33 9.80 -6.43
CA PRO A 88 -4.22 10.21 -7.29
C PRO A 88 -2.84 9.92 -6.67
N ASP A 89 -2.68 10.15 -5.37
CA ASP A 89 -1.41 9.94 -4.65
C ASP A 89 -1.05 8.45 -4.56
N HIS A 90 -2.03 7.59 -4.31
CA HIS A 90 -1.79 6.15 -4.30
C HIS A 90 -1.49 5.62 -5.70
N GLN A 91 -2.19 6.11 -6.73
CA GLN A 91 -1.88 5.80 -8.12
C GLN A 91 -0.46 6.27 -8.49
N TYR A 92 -0.06 7.46 -8.04
CA TYR A 92 1.29 7.97 -8.20
C TYR A 92 2.32 7.07 -7.51
N LEU A 93 2.10 6.71 -6.24
CA LEU A 93 2.99 5.81 -5.50
C LEU A 93 3.20 4.47 -6.21
N VAL A 94 2.13 3.87 -6.73
CA VAL A 94 2.22 2.61 -7.48
C VAL A 94 3.08 2.77 -8.75
N ARG A 95 2.93 3.87 -9.48
CA ARG A 95 3.78 4.20 -10.64
C ARG A 95 5.22 4.48 -10.24
N LEU A 96 5.43 5.14 -9.09
CA LEU A 96 6.75 5.44 -8.55
C LEU A 96 7.53 4.15 -8.23
N PHE A 97 6.89 3.11 -7.68
CA PHE A 97 7.55 1.81 -7.49
C PHE A 97 8.06 1.21 -8.81
N ALA A 98 7.27 1.31 -9.88
CA ALA A 98 7.70 0.82 -11.19
C ALA A 98 8.88 1.66 -11.74
N ARG A 99 8.84 2.99 -11.56
CA ARG A 99 9.92 3.89 -11.97
C ARG A 99 11.23 3.65 -11.22
N LEU A 100 11.16 3.35 -9.93
CA LEU A 100 12.35 3.12 -9.09
C LEU A 100 12.95 1.72 -9.26
N ARG A 101 12.27 0.81 -9.97
CA ARG A 101 12.73 -0.57 -10.16
C ARG A 101 14.18 -0.68 -10.64
N PRO A 102 14.67 0.07 -11.64
CA PRO A 102 16.07 -0.02 -12.06
C PRO A 102 17.05 0.35 -10.93
N ALA A 103 16.78 1.46 -10.23
CA ALA A 103 17.60 1.91 -9.11
C ALA A 103 17.62 0.90 -7.95
N LEU A 104 16.45 0.33 -7.60
CA LEU A 104 16.32 -0.66 -6.53
C LEU A 104 17.01 -2.00 -6.87
N ARG A 105 17.12 -2.36 -8.15
CA ARG A 105 17.82 -3.56 -8.60
C ARG A 105 19.34 -3.39 -8.57
N ASN A 106 19.81 -2.20 -8.91
CA ASN A 106 21.24 -1.87 -9.01
C ASN A 106 21.69 -1.00 -7.83
N LEU A 107 21.15 -1.26 -6.65
CA LEU A 107 21.48 -0.54 -5.42
C LEU A 107 22.95 -0.80 -5.02
N PRO A 108 23.66 0.21 -4.49
CA PRO A 108 24.93 0.01 -3.77
C PRO A 108 24.79 -1.05 -2.65
N GLU A 109 25.84 -1.83 -2.42
CA GLU A 109 25.82 -2.94 -1.44
C GLU A 109 25.49 -2.45 -0.02
N GLU A 110 25.93 -1.24 0.32
CA GLU A 110 25.74 -0.62 1.62
C GLU A 110 24.27 -0.28 1.92
N LEU A 111 23.40 -0.31 0.91
CA LEU A 111 21.96 -0.02 1.01
C LEU A 111 21.10 -1.29 0.96
N VAL A 112 21.68 -2.46 0.67
CA VAL A 112 20.95 -3.73 0.57
C VAL A 112 20.20 -4.09 1.87
N PRO A 113 20.77 -3.93 3.09
CA PRO A 113 20.03 -4.21 4.31
C PRO A 113 18.77 -3.34 4.48
N ASP A 114 18.89 -2.05 4.15
CA ASP A 114 17.80 -1.08 4.23
C ASP A 114 16.71 -1.34 3.19
N HIS A 115 17.12 -1.76 2.00
CA HIS A 115 16.23 -2.22 0.93
C HIS A 115 15.43 -3.47 1.29
N ARG A 116 16.06 -4.46 1.94
CA ARG A 116 15.35 -5.62 2.47
C ARG A 116 14.34 -5.21 3.54
N ALA A 117 14.69 -4.28 4.42
CA ALA A 117 13.77 -3.76 5.43
C ALA A 117 12.58 -3.02 4.81
N PHE A 118 12.81 -2.23 3.76
CA PHE A 118 11.77 -1.58 2.96
C PHE A 118 10.84 -2.60 2.29
N THR A 119 11.38 -3.63 1.63
CA THR A 119 10.60 -4.68 0.97
C THR A 119 9.73 -5.45 1.97
N ARG A 120 10.26 -5.78 3.15
CA ARG A 120 9.48 -6.38 4.25
C ARG A 120 8.36 -5.47 4.74
N ALA A 121 8.63 -4.16 4.89
CA ALA A 121 7.62 -3.20 5.29
C ALA A 121 6.49 -3.09 4.26
N LEU A 122 6.82 -3.08 2.96
CA LEU A 122 5.82 -3.13 1.89
C LEU A 122 4.98 -4.41 1.96
N GLY A 123 5.62 -5.56 2.21
CA GLY A 123 4.93 -6.83 2.42
C GLY A 123 3.91 -6.76 3.57
N ALA A 124 4.30 -6.13 4.69
CA ALA A 124 3.42 -5.96 5.85
C ALA A 124 2.20 -5.05 5.57
N VAL A 125 2.34 -4.05 4.70
CA VAL A 125 1.21 -3.23 4.24
C VAL A 125 0.18 -4.10 3.51
N TYR A 126 0.62 -4.96 2.59
CA TYR A 126 -0.29 -5.87 1.89
C TYR A 126 -0.92 -6.90 2.83
N ASP A 127 -0.16 -7.44 3.79
CA ASP A 127 -0.71 -8.38 4.77
C ASP A 127 -1.76 -7.72 5.66
N SER A 128 -1.53 -6.48 6.08
CA SER A 128 -2.50 -5.70 6.84
C SER A 128 -3.74 -5.37 6.00
N HIS A 129 -3.58 -5.06 4.72
CA HIS A 129 -4.71 -4.84 3.82
C HIS A 129 -5.54 -6.12 3.63
N LYS A 130 -4.88 -7.28 3.43
CA LYS A 130 -5.55 -8.58 3.38
C LYS A 130 -6.31 -8.87 4.68
N TYR A 131 -5.70 -8.61 5.83
CA TYR A 131 -6.34 -8.76 7.13
C TYR A 131 -7.64 -7.94 7.24
N VAL A 132 -7.60 -6.67 6.85
CA VAL A 132 -8.79 -5.80 6.85
C VAL A 132 -9.87 -6.35 5.93
N CYS A 133 -9.52 -6.79 4.71
CA CYS A 133 -10.48 -7.40 3.80
C CYS A 133 -11.11 -8.66 4.40
N ALA A 134 -10.31 -9.58 4.94
CA ALA A 134 -10.80 -10.83 5.53
C ALA A 134 -11.74 -10.58 6.72
N ARG A 135 -11.42 -9.60 7.59
CA ARG A 135 -12.28 -9.20 8.72
C ARG A 135 -13.70 -8.80 8.31
N PHE A 136 -13.87 -8.32 7.08
CA PHE A 136 -15.13 -7.85 6.53
C PHE A 136 -15.65 -8.73 5.37
N GLY A 137 -15.27 -10.01 5.35
CA GLY A 137 -15.79 -11.02 4.41
C GLY A 137 -15.15 -11.00 3.02
N GLY A 138 -14.06 -10.27 2.80
CA GLY A 138 -13.35 -10.19 1.52
C GLY A 138 -12.44 -11.39 1.21
N ASP A 139 -12.41 -12.39 2.08
CA ASP A 139 -11.79 -13.71 1.86
C ASP A 139 -12.67 -14.63 1.01
N THR A 140 -13.99 -14.42 1.05
CA THR A 140 -14.99 -15.14 0.23
C THR A 140 -15.76 -14.23 -0.71
N GLY A 141 -15.99 -12.96 -0.33
CA GLY A 141 -16.72 -11.98 -1.11
C GLY A 141 -15.90 -11.31 -2.21
N THR A 142 -16.59 -10.95 -3.30
CA THR A 142 -16.01 -10.30 -4.48
C THR A 142 -15.34 -8.98 -4.13
N SER A 143 -14.17 -8.75 -4.73
CA SER A 143 -13.48 -7.47 -4.64
C SER A 143 -14.26 -6.34 -5.30
N LEU A 144 -14.44 -5.22 -4.58
CA LEU A 144 -15.01 -3.97 -5.14
C LEU A 144 -14.28 -3.47 -6.39
N ARG A 145 -13.00 -3.85 -6.54
CA ARG A 145 -12.17 -3.43 -7.67
C ARG A 145 -12.48 -4.17 -8.97
N THR A 146 -12.86 -5.44 -8.92
CA THR A 146 -12.80 -6.32 -10.10
C THR A 146 -14.14 -6.58 -10.77
N SER A 147 -15.17 -5.79 -10.37
CA SER A 147 -16.60 -5.99 -10.69
C SER A 147 -17.08 -7.43 -10.45
N ASP A 148 -18.39 -7.64 -10.39
CA ASP A 148 -18.95 -8.99 -10.16
C ASP A 148 -18.55 -10.00 -11.24
N ALA A 149 -18.07 -9.54 -12.41
CA ALA A 149 -17.74 -10.38 -13.56
C ALA A 149 -16.55 -11.34 -13.37
N SER A 150 -15.61 -11.02 -12.45
CA SER A 150 -14.45 -11.89 -12.19
C SER A 150 -14.62 -12.80 -10.98
N GLY A 151 -15.55 -12.47 -10.06
CA GLY A 151 -15.84 -13.24 -8.84
C GLY A 151 -14.67 -13.46 -7.88
N LEU A 152 -13.51 -12.81 -8.09
CA LEU A 152 -12.32 -13.08 -7.30
C LEU A 152 -12.41 -12.45 -5.90
N PRO A 153 -12.08 -13.19 -4.83
CA PRO A 153 -12.01 -12.64 -3.49
C PRO A 153 -10.99 -11.51 -3.38
N ALA A 154 -11.30 -10.48 -2.59
CA ALA A 154 -10.43 -9.34 -2.35
C ALA A 154 -9.05 -9.74 -1.82
N VAL A 155 -9.00 -10.73 -0.91
CA VAL A 155 -7.75 -11.26 -0.35
C VAL A 155 -6.85 -11.88 -1.42
N SER A 156 -7.43 -12.58 -2.41
CA SER A 156 -6.71 -13.19 -3.53
C SER A 156 -6.14 -12.14 -4.47
N VAL A 157 -6.94 -11.13 -4.81
CA VAL A 157 -6.47 -9.97 -5.61
C VAL A 157 -5.29 -9.27 -4.93
N LEU A 158 -5.40 -9.03 -3.62
CA LEU A 158 -4.32 -8.41 -2.84
C LEU A 158 -3.07 -9.29 -2.74
N HIS A 159 -3.22 -10.61 -2.67
CA HIS A 159 -2.10 -11.54 -2.68
C HIS A 159 -1.31 -11.45 -3.99
N ALA A 160 -1.99 -11.47 -5.15
CA ALA A 160 -1.35 -11.30 -6.44
C ALA A 160 -0.63 -9.94 -6.55
N LEU A 161 -1.27 -8.86 -6.08
CA LEU A 161 -0.66 -7.53 -6.05
C LEU A 161 0.56 -7.45 -5.14
N LYS A 162 0.53 -8.12 -3.98
CA LYS A 162 1.69 -8.22 -3.07
C LYS A 162 2.88 -8.82 -3.80
N LEU A 163 2.71 -10.01 -4.39
CA LEU A 163 3.78 -10.72 -5.10
C LEU A 163 4.35 -9.87 -6.24
N ALA A 164 3.48 -9.27 -7.05
CA ALA A 164 3.89 -8.40 -8.14
C ALA A 164 4.68 -7.18 -7.62
N ARG A 165 4.21 -6.49 -6.57
CA ARG A 165 4.88 -5.30 -6.04
C ARG A 165 6.18 -5.63 -5.34
N THR A 166 6.23 -6.68 -4.52
CA THR A 166 7.48 -7.09 -3.86
C THR A 166 8.52 -7.57 -4.88
N LYS A 167 8.11 -8.14 -6.01
CA LYS A 167 9.01 -8.48 -7.12
C LYS A 167 9.51 -7.26 -7.88
N ILE A 168 8.67 -6.24 -8.07
CA ILE A 168 9.06 -4.97 -8.69
C ILE A 168 10.11 -4.25 -7.84
N VAL A 169 9.89 -4.18 -6.53
CA VAL A 169 10.83 -3.50 -5.63
C VAL A 169 12.00 -4.39 -5.22
N GLY A 170 11.86 -5.72 -5.28
CA GLY A 170 12.88 -6.66 -4.84
C GLY A 170 14.08 -6.76 -5.79
N ARG A 171 15.23 -7.14 -5.23
CA ARG A 171 16.36 -7.64 -6.01
C ARG A 171 16.08 -9.10 -6.35
N THR A 172 16.09 -9.44 -7.63
CA THR A 172 16.10 -10.82 -8.13
C THR A 172 17.53 -11.30 -8.19
#